data_AF-A0A961T760-F1
#
_entry.id   AF-A0A961T760-F1
#
_cell.length_a   1.000
_cell.length_b   1.000
_cell.length_c   1.000
_cell.angle_alpha   90.00
_cell.angle_beta   90.00
_cell.angle_gamma   90.00
#
_symmetry.space_group_name_H-M   'P 1'
#
loop_
_entity.id
_entity.type
_entity.pdbx_description
1 polymer ?
#
loop_
_entity_poly.entity_id
_entity_poly.type
_entity_poly.pdbx_seq_one_letter_code
_entity_poly.pdbx_strand_id
1 'polypeptide(L)'
;MTDEDRERFEPETSPDDAGDPAAAFEALRRTVETQGKQLNAEMTIIRKGVELALEQSEKFRQLPDYGPDLGKIIQFLAIVDERLEAVEKSPILRNGPEHYARALERSGESLVRTAAQQLENESRDFQRVARELAEHIAGARERHAQNRLLWIVGAAGVLAGIVLTLFIPNMLPGQLDTRVAGFVMGQDRWNAGVTMMRVADPEGWRGVVDSSQLVRDNAETIGQCAEAARAAGEDQRCTITVAAPGR
;
A
#
# COMPACT_ATOMS: atom_id res chain seq x y z
N MET A 1 -22.54 -1.54 67.76
CA MET A 1 -21.99 -2.01 69.05
C MET A 1 -21.47 -3.40 68.76
N THR A 2 -20.20 -3.48 68.32
CA THR A 2 -19.03 -4.00 69.09
C THR A 2 -19.14 -5.50 69.36
N ASP A 3 -18.12 -6.33 69.38
CA ASP A 3 -16.74 -6.46 68.86
C ASP A 3 -16.26 -7.81 69.45
N GLU A 4 -15.14 -8.34 68.97
CA GLU A 4 -14.26 -9.30 69.67
C GLU A 4 -14.65 -10.80 69.76
N ASP A 5 -14.00 -11.59 68.90
CA ASP A 5 -12.94 -12.56 69.23
C ASP A 5 -12.98 -13.34 70.56
N ARG A 6 -12.84 -14.68 70.46
CA ARG A 6 -11.93 -15.44 71.34
C ARG A 6 -11.53 -16.82 70.78
N GLU A 7 -10.23 -16.98 70.56
CA GLU A 7 -9.55 -18.22 70.19
C GLU A 7 -9.52 -19.31 71.31
N ARG A 8 -9.14 -20.52 70.87
CA ARG A 8 -8.11 -21.42 71.45
C ARG A 8 -8.55 -22.52 72.43
N PHE A 9 -8.19 -23.77 72.13
CA PHE A 9 -7.07 -24.51 72.77
C PHE A 9 -7.14 -26.01 72.44
N GLU A 10 -6.08 -26.52 71.82
CA GLU A 10 -5.68 -27.93 71.87
C GLU A 10 -5.24 -28.31 73.29
N PRO A 11 -5.22 -29.61 73.61
CA PRO A 11 -4.03 -30.13 74.26
C PRO A 11 -3.52 -31.45 73.65
N GLU A 12 -2.19 -31.52 73.64
CA GLU A 12 -1.33 -32.55 73.07
C GLU A 12 -1.12 -33.81 73.95
N THR A 13 -0.66 -34.85 73.24
CA THR A 13 0.19 -35.99 73.65
C THR A 13 -0.40 -37.21 74.38
N SER A 14 -0.40 -38.31 73.61
CA SER A 14 -0.38 -39.76 73.93
C SER A 14 0.97 -40.21 74.54
N PRO A 15 1.21 -41.51 74.84
CA PRO A 15 0.34 -42.63 75.26
C PRO A 15 0.94 -43.40 76.48
N ASP A 16 0.36 -44.56 76.79
CA ASP A 16 0.81 -45.63 77.70
C ASP A 16 0.32 -45.56 79.15
N ASP A 17 -0.82 -46.21 79.41
CA ASP A 17 -0.91 -47.14 80.55
C ASP A 17 -1.97 -48.22 80.30
N ALA A 18 -1.51 -49.39 79.85
CA ALA A 18 -2.30 -50.59 79.68
C ALA A 18 -2.07 -51.49 80.90
N GLY A 19 -3.09 -51.69 81.75
CA GLY A 19 -2.94 -52.65 82.85
C GLY A 19 -4.09 -52.83 83.85
N ASP A 20 -5.05 -51.91 83.95
CA ASP A 20 -6.09 -52.01 85.00
C ASP A 20 -7.48 -52.42 84.44
N PRO A 21 -8.01 -53.62 84.75
CA PRO A 21 -9.35 -54.04 84.35
C PRO A 21 -10.46 -53.16 84.94
N ALA A 22 -10.25 -52.51 86.09
CA ALA A 22 -11.24 -51.60 86.67
C ALA A 22 -11.45 -50.35 85.79
N ALA A 23 -10.38 -49.83 85.17
CA ALA A 23 -10.46 -48.70 84.25
C ALA A 23 -11.27 -49.03 82.99
N ALA A 24 -11.17 -50.27 82.48
CA ALA A 24 -11.94 -50.73 81.34
C ALA A 24 -13.44 -50.84 81.63
N PHE A 25 -13.82 -51.33 82.81
CA PHE A 25 -15.23 -51.41 83.22
C PHE A 25 -15.85 -50.02 83.42
N GLU A 26 -15.12 -49.06 84.01
CA GLU A 26 -15.63 -47.70 84.17
C GLU A 26 -15.75 -46.96 82.82
N ALA A 27 -14.83 -47.22 81.88
CA ALA A 27 -14.94 -46.74 80.51
C ALA A 27 -16.19 -47.31 79.82
N LEU A 28 -16.48 -48.61 79.97
CA LEU A 28 -17.68 -49.22 79.42
C LEU A 28 -18.95 -48.63 80.03
N ARG A 29 -18.98 -48.44 81.36
CA ARG A 29 -20.13 -47.85 82.08
C ARG A 29 -20.47 -46.47 81.54
N ARG A 30 -19.46 -45.61 81.34
CA ARG A 30 -19.65 -44.26 80.77
C ARG A 30 -20.16 -44.31 79.34
N THR A 31 -19.68 -45.25 78.53
CA THR A 31 -20.15 -45.42 77.15
C THR A 31 -21.63 -45.83 77.11
N VAL A 32 -22.05 -46.76 77.97
CA VAL A 32 -23.45 -47.21 78.05
C VAL A 32 -24.37 -46.08 78.54
N GLU A 33 -23.98 -45.32 79.56
CA GLU A 33 -24.76 -44.16 80.02
C GLU A 33 -24.91 -43.09 78.93
N THR A 34 -23.85 -42.88 78.13
CA THR A 34 -23.87 -41.91 77.03
C THR A 34 -24.78 -42.38 75.89
N GLN A 35 -24.70 -43.66 75.51
CA GLN A 35 -25.61 -44.24 74.51
C GLN A 35 -27.08 -44.20 74.95
N GLY A 36 -27.37 -44.50 76.23
CA GLY A 36 -28.74 -44.45 76.76
C GLY A 36 -29.36 -43.06 76.69
N LYS A 37 -28.55 -42.00 76.92
CA LYS A 37 -28.99 -40.61 76.76
C LYS A 37 -29.24 -40.25 75.30
N GLN A 38 -28.38 -40.70 74.39
CA GLN A 38 -28.53 -40.43 72.97
C GLN A 38 -29.78 -41.09 72.37
N LEU A 39 -30.05 -42.35 72.72
CA LEU A 39 -31.23 -43.07 72.23
C LEU A 39 -32.55 -42.42 72.67
N ASN A 40 -32.64 -41.90 73.90
CA ASN A 40 -33.83 -41.18 74.36
C ASN A 40 -34.04 -39.85 73.62
N ALA A 41 -32.96 -39.16 73.25
CA ALA A 41 -33.05 -37.95 72.43
C ALA A 41 -33.56 -38.28 71.02
N GLU A 42 -33.04 -39.34 70.39
CA GLU A 42 -33.49 -39.79 69.07
C GLU A 42 -34.96 -40.23 69.05
N MET A 43 -35.42 -40.97 70.07
CA MET A 43 -36.83 -41.39 70.19
C MET A 43 -37.79 -40.19 70.25
N THR A 44 -37.38 -39.11 70.92
CA THR A 44 -38.17 -37.87 71.02
C THR A 44 -38.26 -37.14 69.68
N ILE A 45 -37.15 -37.13 68.91
CA ILE A 45 -37.11 -36.54 67.58
C ILE A 45 -38.02 -37.31 66.62
N ILE A 46 -37.99 -38.64 66.66
CA ILE A 46 -38.83 -39.48 65.79
C ILE A 46 -40.32 -39.21 66.05
N ARG A 47 -40.75 -39.15 67.32
CA ARG A 47 -42.14 -38.84 67.66
C ARG A 47 -42.60 -37.50 67.08
N LYS A 48 -41.77 -36.46 67.24
CA LYS A 48 -42.07 -35.12 66.73
C LYS A 48 -42.06 -35.06 65.19
N GLY A 49 -41.16 -35.82 64.56
CA GLY A 49 -41.11 -35.97 63.11
C GLY A 49 -42.36 -36.64 62.55
N VAL A 50 -42.89 -37.65 63.24
CA VAL A 50 -44.12 -38.36 62.83
C VAL A 50 -45.35 -37.47 62.96
N GLU A 51 -45.48 -36.69 64.04
CA GLU A 51 -46.61 -35.76 64.24
C GLU A 51 -46.65 -34.69 63.13
N LEU A 52 -45.51 -34.11 62.77
CA LEU A 52 -45.40 -33.12 61.69
C LEU A 52 -45.73 -33.71 60.30
N ALA A 53 -45.30 -34.95 60.04
CA ALA A 53 -45.58 -35.62 58.76
C ALA A 53 -47.08 -35.90 58.58
N LEU A 54 -47.77 -36.26 59.66
CA LEU A 54 -49.22 -36.50 59.64
C LEU A 54 -50.02 -35.21 59.37
N GLU A 55 -49.71 -34.09 60.05
CA GLU A 55 -50.36 -32.80 59.78
C GLU A 55 -50.16 -32.33 58.33
N GLN A 56 -48.96 -32.52 57.78
CA GLN A 56 -48.68 -32.17 56.39
C GLN A 56 -49.49 -33.03 55.42
N SER A 57 -49.66 -34.32 55.72
CA SER A 57 -50.45 -35.24 54.89
C SER A 57 -51.95 -34.90 54.85
N GLU A 58 -52.52 -34.37 55.95
CA GLU A 58 -53.93 -33.95 55.97
C GLU A 58 -54.20 -32.73 55.09
N LYS A 59 -53.25 -31.79 54.99
CA LYS A 59 -53.37 -30.63 54.08
C LYS A 59 -53.47 -31.05 52.60
N PHE A 60 -52.79 -32.12 52.18
CA PHE A 60 -52.82 -32.58 50.79
C PHE A 60 -54.07 -33.41 50.43
N ARG A 61 -54.87 -33.84 51.41
CA ARG A 61 -56.07 -34.65 51.17
C ARG A 61 -57.27 -33.83 50.66
N GLN A 62 -57.19 -32.49 50.63
CA GLN A 62 -58.19 -31.67 49.95
C GLN A 62 -58.01 -31.76 48.44
N LEU A 63 -58.92 -32.48 47.78
CA LEU A 63 -58.88 -32.84 46.36
C LEU A 63 -58.78 -31.58 45.45
N PRO A 64 -57.73 -31.42 44.63
CA PRO A 64 -57.64 -30.30 43.68
C PRO A 64 -58.65 -30.45 42.54
N ASP A 65 -59.29 -29.35 42.13
CA ASP A 65 -60.23 -29.33 41.00
C ASP A 65 -59.49 -29.11 39.67
N TYR A 66 -59.49 -30.12 38.80
CA TYR A 66 -58.81 -30.16 37.49
C TYR A 66 -59.71 -29.81 36.31
N GLY A 67 -60.98 -29.45 36.54
CA GLY A 67 -61.94 -29.07 35.50
C GLY A 67 -61.45 -28.03 34.48
N PRO A 68 -60.83 -26.90 34.90
CA PRO A 68 -60.46 -25.84 33.96
C PRO A 68 -59.24 -26.18 33.09
N ASP A 69 -58.31 -27.01 33.56
CA ASP A 69 -57.10 -27.37 32.79
C ASP A 69 -57.40 -28.41 31.72
N LEU A 70 -58.36 -29.32 31.96
CA LEU A 70 -58.79 -30.30 30.96
C LEU A 70 -59.46 -29.61 29.75
N GLY A 71 -60.20 -28.53 29.99
CA GLY A 71 -60.81 -27.73 28.93
C GLY A 71 -59.79 -27.07 27.99
N LYS A 72 -58.65 -26.59 28.53
CA LYS A 72 -57.57 -26.00 27.72
C LYS A 72 -56.90 -27.03 26.82
N ILE A 73 -56.66 -28.24 27.32
CA ILE A 73 -55.99 -29.31 26.55
C ILE A 73 -56.83 -29.71 25.33
N ILE A 74 -58.15 -29.84 25.50
CA ILE A 74 -59.07 -30.19 24.40
C ILE A 74 -59.05 -29.10 23.31
N GLN A 75 -59.02 -27.82 23.71
CA GLN A 75 -58.96 -26.71 22.76
C GLN A 75 -57.66 -26.71 21.96
N PHE A 76 -56.52 -27.00 22.60
CA PHE A 76 -55.24 -27.13 21.90
C PHE A 76 -55.22 -28.30 20.91
N LEU A 77 -55.82 -29.44 21.27
CA LEU A 77 -55.91 -30.58 20.36
C LEU A 77 -56.69 -30.24 19.09
N ALA A 78 -57.79 -29.50 19.20
CA ALA A 78 -58.61 -29.11 18.05
C ALA A 78 -57.85 -28.22 17.06
N ILE A 79 -56.99 -27.31 17.55
CA ILE A 79 -56.18 -26.42 16.70
C ILE A 79 -55.10 -27.20 15.94
N VAL A 80 -54.52 -28.22 16.58
CA VAL A 80 -53.48 -29.06 15.95
C VAL A 80 -54.07 -29.93 14.84
N ASP A 81 -55.28 -30.46 15.04
CA ASP A 81 -55.98 -31.30 14.06
C ASP A 81 -56.25 -30.54 12.75
N GLU A 82 -56.75 -29.30 12.84
CA GLU A 82 -57.00 -28.44 11.68
C GLU A 82 -55.72 -28.14 10.87
N ARG A 83 -54.58 -27.96 11.57
CA ARG A 83 -53.29 -27.70 10.91
C ARG A 83 -52.73 -28.94 10.24
N LEU A 84 -52.96 -30.13 10.80
CA LEU A 84 -52.47 -31.38 10.25
C LEU A 84 -53.20 -31.76 8.97
N GLU A 85 -54.52 -31.55 8.92
CA GLU A 85 -55.33 -31.80 7.72
C GLU A 85 -54.89 -30.93 6.52
N ALA A 86 -54.47 -29.69 6.77
CA ALA A 86 -53.94 -28.80 5.75
C ALA A 86 -52.58 -29.26 5.19
N VAL A 87 -51.76 -29.91 6.02
CA VAL A 87 -50.45 -30.44 5.62
C VAL A 87 -50.62 -31.75 4.84
N GLU A 88 -51.54 -32.63 5.26
CA GLU A 88 -51.84 -33.89 4.58
C GLU A 88 -52.39 -33.66 3.16
N LYS A 89 -53.19 -32.61 2.96
CA LYS A 89 -53.71 -32.22 1.64
C LYS A 89 -52.68 -31.51 0.74
N SER A 90 -51.47 -31.28 1.21
CA SER A 90 -50.45 -30.59 0.41
C SER A 90 -49.88 -31.51 -0.70
N PRO A 91 -49.83 -31.05 -1.97
CA PRO A 91 -49.38 -31.86 -3.10
C PRO A 91 -47.88 -32.22 -3.07
N ILE A 92 -47.13 -31.65 -2.12
CA ILE A 92 -45.70 -31.92 -1.90
C ILE A 92 -45.46 -33.32 -1.35
N LEU A 93 -46.40 -33.87 -0.57
CA LEU A 93 -46.24 -35.21 0.02
C LEU A 93 -46.69 -36.35 -0.91
N ARG A 94 -47.44 -36.04 -1.98
CA ARG A 94 -47.97 -37.05 -2.91
C ARG A 94 -46.98 -37.43 -4.02
N ASN A 95 -46.08 -36.55 -4.40
CA ASN A 95 -45.10 -36.82 -5.44
C ASN A 95 -43.71 -36.97 -4.80
N GLY A 96 -43.19 -38.19 -4.78
CA GLY A 96 -41.88 -38.48 -4.19
C GLY A 96 -40.74 -37.69 -4.86
N PRO A 97 -39.62 -37.48 -4.15
CA PRO A 97 -38.47 -36.68 -4.61
C PRO A 97 -37.87 -37.15 -5.95
N GLU A 98 -38.03 -38.43 -6.29
CA GLU A 98 -37.59 -39.00 -7.56
C GLU A 98 -38.29 -38.42 -8.79
N HIS A 99 -39.54 -37.97 -8.66
CA HIS A 99 -40.28 -37.39 -9.78
C HIS A 99 -39.70 -36.02 -10.19
N TYR A 100 -39.29 -35.23 -9.20
CA TYR A 100 -38.66 -33.93 -9.40
C TYR A 100 -37.25 -34.07 -9.98
N ALA A 101 -36.48 -35.08 -9.56
CA ALA A 101 -35.16 -35.36 -10.12
C ALA A 101 -35.23 -35.66 -11.63
N ARG A 102 -36.16 -36.52 -12.06
CA ARG A 102 -36.33 -36.87 -13.49
C ARG A 102 -36.88 -35.72 -14.34
N ALA A 103 -37.69 -34.83 -13.75
CA ALA A 103 -38.17 -33.64 -14.43
C ALA A 103 -37.05 -32.60 -14.62
N LEU A 104 -36.21 -32.43 -13.59
CA LEU A 104 -35.06 -31.52 -13.65
C LEU A 104 -34.05 -31.95 -14.70
N GLU A 105 -33.71 -33.24 -14.76
CA GLU A 105 -32.69 -33.77 -15.68
C GLU A 105 -33.07 -33.55 -17.16
N ARG A 106 -34.33 -33.83 -17.54
CA ARG A 106 -34.80 -33.61 -18.92
C ARG A 106 -34.95 -32.13 -19.28
N SER A 107 -35.32 -31.29 -18.31
CA SER A 107 -35.40 -29.83 -18.53
C SER A 107 -34.03 -29.14 -18.53
N GLY A 108 -33.04 -29.71 -17.85
CA GLY A 108 -31.69 -29.17 -17.75
C GLY A 108 -30.87 -29.37 -19.02
N GLU A 109 -31.02 -30.51 -19.70
CA GLU A 109 -30.20 -30.81 -20.89
C GLU A 109 -30.45 -29.84 -22.06
N SER A 110 -31.71 -29.44 -22.30
CA SER A 110 -32.02 -28.48 -23.37
C SER A 110 -31.55 -27.07 -23.05
N LEU A 111 -31.71 -26.63 -21.79
CA LEU A 111 -31.24 -25.33 -21.33
C LEU A 111 -29.71 -25.22 -21.36
N VAL A 112 -29.00 -26.29 -20.96
CA VAL A 112 -27.53 -26.34 -21.01
C VAL A 112 -27.03 -26.32 -22.44
N ARG A 113 -27.65 -27.05 -23.37
CA ARG A 113 -27.26 -27.03 -24.79
C ARG A 113 -27.49 -25.67 -25.43
N THR A 114 -28.63 -25.04 -25.18
CA THR A 114 -28.93 -23.71 -25.71
C THR A 114 -28.00 -22.66 -25.11
N ALA A 115 -27.75 -22.70 -23.80
CA ALA A 115 -26.80 -21.81 -23.13
C ALA A 115 -25.36 -22.02 -23.65
N ALA A 116 -24.92 -23.26 -23.87
CA ALA A 116 -23.61 -23.56 -24.43
C ALA A 116 -23.46 -23.05 -25.88
N GLN A 117 -24.47 -23.23 -26.72
CA GLN A 117 -24.46 -22.72 -28.10
C GLN A 117 -24.47 -21.19 -28.15
N GLN A 118 -25.21 -20.55 -27.24
CA GLN A 118 -25.27 -19.09 -27.14
C GLN A 118 -23.94 -18.52 -26.62
N LEU A 119 -23.34 -19.16 -25.60
CA LEU A 119 -21.99 -18.83 -25.12
C LEU A 119 -20.93 -19.00 -26.22
N GLU A 120 -21.00 -20.08 -27.01
CA GLU A 120 -20.00 -20.32 -28.04
C GLU A 120 -20.05 -19.27 -29.14
N ASN A 121 -21.25 -18.90 -29.59
CA ASN A 121 -21.43 -17.82 -30.58
C ASN A 121 -20.96 -16.46 -30.02
N GLU A 122 -21.32 -16.14 -28.78
CA GLU A 122 -20.92 -14.87 -28.14
C GLU A 122 -19.41 -14.83 -27.85
N SER A 123 -18.80 -15.96 -27.49
CA SER A 123 -17.35 -16.07 -27.27
C SER A 123 -16.52 -15.75 -28.52
N ARG A 124 -17.04 -16.09 -29.71
CA ARG A 124 -16.38 -15.79 -31.00
C ARG A 124 -16.42 -14.29 -31.29
N ASP A 125 -17.51 -13.62 -30.95
CA ASP A 125 -17.62 -12.17 -31.05
C ASP A 125 -16.74 -11.46 -30.01
N PHE A 126 -16.68 -11.94 -28.76
CA PHE A 126 -15.73 -11.44 -27.76
C PHE A 126 -14.28 -11.61 -28.20
N GLN A 127 -13.91 -12.75 -28.79
CA GLN A 127 -12.56 -12.95 -29.32
C GLN A 127 -12.24 -12.07 -30.54
N ARG A 128 -13.25 -11.69 -31.33
CA ARG A 128 -13.08 -10.75 -32.45
C ARG A 128 -12.86 -9.33 -31.91
N VAL A 129 -13.73 -8.88 -31.00
CA VAL A 129 -13.62 -7.57 -30.34
C VAL A 129 -12.32 -7.47 -29.53
N ALA A 130 -11.92 -8.52 -28.82
CA ALA A 130 -10.67 -8.53 -28.05
C ALA A 130 -9.43 -8.43 -28.94
N ARG A 131 -9.43 -9.05 -30.13
CA ARG A 131 -8.34 -8.92 -31.11
C ARG A 131 -8.26 -7.52 -31.70
N GLU A 132 -9.41 -6.96 -32.10
CA GLU A 132 -9.50 -5.60 -32.62
C GLU A 132 -9.04 -4.58 -31.56
N LEU A 133 -9.49 -4.74 -30.32
CA LEU A 133 -9.06 -3.90 -29.19
C LEU A 133 -7.57 -4.07 -28.87
N ALA A 134 -7.03 -5.30 -28.96
CA ALA A 134 -5.60 -5.55 -28.77
C ALA A 134 -4.73 -4.89 -29.85
N GLU A 135 -5.16 -4.91 -31.11
CA GLU A 135 -4.47 -4.20 -32.20
C GLU A 135 -4.53 -2.67 -32.00
N HIS A 136 -5.68 -2.13 -31.58
CA HIS A 136 -5.82 -0.70 -31.28
C HIS A 136 -4.99 -0.26 -30.06
N ILE A 137 -4.92 -1.07 -29.01
CA ILE A 137 -4.13 -0.80 -27.80
C ILE A 137 -2.63 -0.95 -28.06
N ALA A 138 -2.22 -1.95 -28.86
CA ALA A 138 -0.84 -2.11 -29.29
C ALA A 138 -0.38 -0.89 -30.11
N GLY A 139 -1.19 -0.45 -31.08
CA GLY A 139 -0.89 0.75 -31.89
C GLY A 139 -0.85 2.05 -31.09
N ALA A 140 -1.65 2.19 -30.02
CA ALA A 140 -1.65 3.38 -29.17
C ALA A 140 -0.41 3.49 -28.28
N ARG A 141 0.07 2.38 -27.70
CA ARG A 141 1.32 2.37 -26.91
C ARG A 141 2.54 2.62 -27.78
N GLU A 142 2.56 2.06 -29.00
CA GLU A 142 3.63 2.26 -29.97
C GLU A 142 3.79 3.75 -30.31
N ARG A 143 2.68 4.44 -30.60
CA ARG A 143 2.70 5.86 -31.02
C ARG A 143 3.25 6.79 -29.95
N HIS A 144 2.86 6.63 -28.68
CA HIS A 144 3.38 7.47 -27.60
C HIS A 144 4.84 7.18 -27.30
N ALA A 145 5.27 5.91 -27.34
CA ALA A 145 6.67 5.54 -27.15
C ALA A 145 7.54 6.07 -28.29
N GLN A 146 7.08 5.95 -29.54
CA GLN A 146 7.77 6.42 -30.74
C GLN A 146 7.86 7.94 -30.77
N ASN A 147 6.77 8.66 -30.45
CA ASN A 147 6.80 10.11 -30.36
C ASN A 147 7.75 10.60 -29.26
N ARG A 148 7.76 9.93 -28.09
CA ARG A 148 8.70 10.24 -27.02
C ARG A 148 10.15 10.00 -27.44
N LEU A 149 10.44 8.92 -28.16
CA LEU A 149 11.78 8.67 -28.71
C LEU A 149 12.19 9.74 -29.71
N LEU A 150 11.29 10.15 -30.62
CA LEU A 150 11.54 11.25 -31.56
C LEU A 150 11.83 12.56 -30.83
N TRP A 151 11.07 12.89 -29.78
CA TRP A 151 11.33 14.06 -28.94
C TRP A 151 12.67 13.98 -28.21
N ILE A 152 13.03 12.82 -27.66
CA ILE A 152 14.31 12.62 -26.98
C ILE A 152 15.47 12.76 -27.97
N VAL A 153 15.41 12.11 -29.12
CA VAL A 153 16.45 12.19 -30.16
C VAL A 153 16.54 13.61 -30.71
N GLY A 154 15.40 14.27 -30.95
CA GLY A 154 15.35 15.66 -31.38
C GLY A 154 15.98 16.61 -30.35
N ALA A 155 15.58 16.51 -29.09
CA ALA A 155 16.13 17.32 -28.00
C ALA A 155 17.62 17.06 -27.79
N ALA A 156 18.05 15.80 -27.81
CA ALA A 156 19.46 15.43 -27.70
C ALA A 156 20.28 15.96 -28.88
N GLY A 157 19.75 15.91 -30.09
CA GLY A 157 20.39 16.48 -31.28
C GLY A 157 20.57 18.00 -31.19
N VAL A 158 19.56 18.72 -30.72
CA VAL A 158 19.64 20.17 -30.49
C VAL A 158 20.68 20.50 -29.43
N LEU A 159 20.65 19.80 -28.30
CA LEU A 159 21.63 19.99 -27.22
C LEU A 159 23.06 19.69 -27.69
N ALA A 160 23.26 18.59 -28.40
CA ALA A 160 24.56 18.24 -28.99
C ALA A 160 25.02 19.30 -29.99
N GLY A 161 24.12 19.84 -30.82
CA GLY A 161 24.41 20.92 -31.75
C GLY A 161 24.88 22.20 -31.05
N ILE A 162 24.20 22.62 -29.97
CA ILE A 162 24.58 23.79 -29.18
C ILE A 162 25.96 23.59 -28.53
N VAL A 163 26.19 22.43 -27.94
CA VAL A 163 27.50 22.12 -27.32
C VAL A 163 28.60 22.14 -28.38
N LEU A 164 28.35 21.59 -29.56
CA LEU A 164 29.31 21.55 -30.64
C LEU A 164 29.67 22.95 -31.15
N THR A 165 28.68 23.84 -31.35
CA THR A 165 28.93 25.20 -31.85
C THR A 165 29.66 26.08 -30.83
N LEU A 166 29.45 25.89 -29.54
CA LEU A 166 30.14 26.64 -28.49
C LEU A 166 31.55 26.10 -28.21
N PHE A 167 31.76 24.79 -28.34
CA PHE A 167 33.02 24.15 -27.96
C PHE A 167 34.03 24.05 -29.11
N ILE A 168 33.58 23.89 -30.36
CA ILE A 168 34.48 23.79 -31.52
C ILE A 168 35.40 25.01 -31.64
N PRO A 169 34.93 26.27 -31.57
CA PRO A 169 35.81 27.43 -31.69
C PRO A 169 36.90 27.47 -30.62
N ASN A 170 36.57 27.04 -29.39
CA ASN A 170 37.50 27.06 -28.25
C ASN A 170 38.52 25.93 -28.26
N MET A 171 38.26 24.83 -28.99
CA MET A 171 39.14 23.66 -29.04
C MET A 171 40.05 23.65 -30.29
N LEU A 172 39.80 24.54 -31.26
CA LEU A 172 40.60 24.64 -32.48
C LEU A 172 41.92 25.41 -32.19
N PRO A 173 43.10 24.85 -32.53
CA PRO A 173 44.36 25.59 -32.45
C PRO A 173 44.29 26.82 -33.38
N GLY A 174 44.79 27.98 -32.91
CA GLY A 174 44.48 29.32 -33.46
C GLY A 174 44.66 29.53 -34.97
N GLN A 175 45.48 28.72 -35.63
CA GLN A 175 45.66 28.71 -37.09
C GLN A 175 44.46 28.14 -37.87
N LEU A 176 43.64 27.28 -37.25
CA LEU A 176 42.37 26.81 -37.82
C LEU A 176 41.21 27.75 -37.48
N ASP A 177 41.25 28.40 -36.32
CA ASP A 177 40.24 29.37 -35.88
C ASP A 177 40.14 30.56 -36.86
N THR A 178 41.28 31.13 -37.28
CA THR A 178 41.28 32.22 -38.28
C THR A 178 40.76 31.82 -39.66
N ARG A 179 40.86 30.54 -40.06
CA ARG A 179 40.24 30.05 -41.31
C ARG A 179 38.74 29.92 -41.17
N VAL A 180 38.27 29.44 -40.02
CA VAL A 180 36.84 29.32 -39.71
C VAL A 180 36.22 30.71 -39.60
N ALA A 181 36.89 31.66 -38.95
CA ALA A 181 36.44 33.06 -38.88
C ALA A 181 36.27 33.69 -40.27
N GLY A 182 37.24 33.52 -41.17
CA GLY A 182 37.11 33.98 -42.56
C GLY A 182 35.96 33.31 -43.32
N PHE A 183 35.78 32.00 -43.14
CA PHE A 183 34.67 31.26 -43.75
C PHE A 183 33.30 31.72 -43.22
N VAL A 184 33.15 31.87 -41.90
CA VAL A 184 31.91 32.33 -41.25
C VAL A 184 31.57 33.77 -41.65
N MET A 185 32.59 34.63 -41.76
CA MET A 185 32.40 36.03 -42.20
C MET A 185 32.26 36.18 -43.72
N GLY A 186 32.50 35.12 -44.51
CA GLY A 186 32.49 35.18 -45.97
C GLY A 186 33.57 36.09 -46.56
N GLN A 187 34.67 36.29 -45.83
CA GLN A 187 35.77 37.19 -46.19
C GLN A 187 37.11 36.44 -46.15
N ASP A 188 38.11 36.92 -46.89
CA ASP A 188 39.48 36.45 -46.67
C ASP A 188 39.95 36.82 -45.25
N ARG A 189 40.97 36.11 -44.75
CA ARG A 189 41.41 36.23 -43.36
C ARG A 189 41.87 37.65 -43.00
N TRP A 190 42.41 38.39 -43.96
CA TRP A 190 42.86 39.76 -43.73
C TRP A 190 41.66 40.69 -43.57
N ASN A 191 40.71 40.65 -44.50
CA ASN A 191 39.49 41.47 -44.42
C ASN A 191 38.63 41.13 -43.19
N ALA A 192 38.55 39.85 -42.81
CA ALA A 192 37.90 39.44 -41.56
C ALA A 192 38.59 40.09 -40.34
N GLY A 193 39.92 40.08 -40.28
CA GLY A 193 40.69 40.73 -39.20
C GLY A 193 40.49 42.25 -39.17
N VAL A 194 40.53 42.92 -40.32
CA VAL A 194 40.24 44.36 -40.45
C VAL A 194 38.82 44.68 -39.96
N THR A 195 37.83 43.88 -40.37
CA THR A 195 36.44 44.04 -39.94
C THR A 195 36.31 43.87 -38.43
N MET A 196 36.93 42.83 -37.86
CA MET A 196 36.91 42.60 -36.41
C MET A 196 37.53 43.77 -35.63
N MET A 197 38.72 44.25 -36.04
CA MET A 197 39.38 45.39 -35.39
C MET A 197 38.52 46.66 -35.47
N ARG A 198 37.95 46.96 -36.64
CA ARG A 198 37.11 48.14 -36.85
C ARG A 198 35.81 48.10 -36.04
N VAL A 199 35.19 46.93 -35.93
CA VAL A 199 33.92 46.76 -35.19
C VAL A 199 34.16 46.76 -33.67
N ALA A 200 35.25 46.15 -33.20
CA ALA A 200 35.59 46.08 -31.79
C ALA A 200 36.06 47.44 -31.24
N ASP A 201 36.88 48.17 -31.99
CA ASP A 201 37.38 49.49 -31.60
C ASP A 201 37.62 50.38 -32.85
N PRO A 202 36.64 51.24 -33.21
CA PRO A 202 36.78 52.16 -34.34
C PRO A 202 37.87 53.22 -34.15
N GLU A 203 38.19 53.59 -32.91
CA GLU A 203 39.24 54.58 -32.59
C GLU A 203 40.62 53.97 -32.72
N GLY A 204 40.82 52.80 -32.10
CA GLY A 204 42.04 52.02 -32.26
C GLY A 204 42.32 51.68 -33.73
N TRP A 205 41.30 51.28 -34.50
CA TRP A 205 41.46 51.02 -35.93
C TRP A 205 41.89 52.27 -36.72
N ARG A 206 41.36 53.46 -36.40
CA ARG A 206 41.81 54.71 -37.01
C ARG A 206 43.30 54.96 -36.74
N GLY A 207 43.75 54.75 -35.50
CA GLY A 207 45.19 54.85 -35.17
C GLY A 207 46.07 53.89 -35.99
N VAL A 208 45.61 52.66 -36.25
CA VAL A 208 46.32 51.70 -37.11
C VAL A 208 46.38 52.18 -38.56
N VAL A 209 45.29 52.74 -39.09
CA VAL A 209 45.25 53.31 -40.45
C VAL A 209 46.18 54.53 -40.54
N ASP A 210 46.10 55.45 -39.60
CA ASP A 210 46.88 56.69 -39.59
C ASP A 210 48.39 56.41 -39.49
N SER A 211 48.79 55.47 -38.62
CA SER A 211 50.19 55.01 -38.52
C SER A 211 50.67 54.29 -39.79
N SER A 212 49.82 53.46 -40.39
CA SER A 212 50.13 52.80 -41.67
C SER A 212 50.30 53.81 -42.79
N GLN A 213 49.47 54.86 -42.81
CA GLN A 213 49.57 55.94 -43.78
C GLN A 213 50.86 56.75 -43.57
N LEU A 214 51.19 57.12 -42.33
CA LEU A 214 52.44 57.80 -42.00
C LEU A 214 53.68 57.01 -42.45
N VAL A 215 53.68 55.69 -42.27
CA VAL A 215 54.77 54.82 -42.75
C VAL A 215 54.84 54.77 -44.27
N ARG A 216 53.69 54.72 -44.96
CA ARG A 216 53.65 54.73 -46.44
C ARG A 216 54.13 56.06 -47.00
N ASP A 217 53.71 57.17 -46.42
CA ASP A 217 54.10 58.52 -46.83
C ASP A 217 55.60 58.78 -46.61
N ASN A 218 56.23 58.04 -45.69
CA ASN A 218 57.66 58.10 -45.37
C ASN A 218 58.42 56.82 -45.76
N ALA A 219 57.89 56.01 -46.68
CA ALA A 219 58.39 54.65 -46.95
C ALA A 219 59.87 54.63 -47.35
N GLU A 220 60.31 55.59 -48.17
CA GLU A 220 61.70 55.70 -48.59
C GLU A 220 62.63 56.05 -47.42
N THR A 221 62.30 57.08 -46.64
CA THR A 221 63.10 57.52 -45.50
C THR A 221 63.19 56.44 -44.42
N ILE A 222 62.07 55.76 -44.13
CA ILE A 222 62.03 54.66 -43.16
C ILE A 222 62.81 53.46 -43.69
N GLY A 223 62.71 53.14 -44.98
CA GLY A 223 63.46 52.06 -45.62
C GLY A 223 64.97 52.25 -45.51
N GLN A 224 65.47 53.44 -45.88
CA GLN A 224 66.88 53.79 -45.76
C GLN A 224 67.35 53.77 -44.29
N CYS A 225 66.52 54.26 -43.37
CA CYS A 225 66.79 54.23 -41.94
C CYS A 225 66.94 52.79 -41.41
N ALA A 226 66.03 51.90 -41.80
CA ALA A 226 66.05 50.50 -41.42
C ALA A 226 67.25 49.75 -42.02
N GLU A 227 67.68 50.11 -43.23
CA GLU A 227 68.92 49.62 -43.83
C GLU A 227 70.15 50.08 -43.05
N ALA A 228 70.24 51.37 -42.73
CA ALA A 228 71.33 51.92 -41.93
C ALA A 228 71.41 51.28 -40.54
N ALA A 229 70.26 51.07 -39.87
CA ALA A 229 70.20 50.39 -38.58
C ALA A 229 70.70 48.95 -38.66
N ARG A 230 70.30 48.21 -39.71
CA ARG A 230 70.80 46.85 -39.94
C ARG A 230 72.30 46.81 -40.25
N ALA A 231 72.82 47.80 -40.98
CA ALA A 231 74.23 47.87 -41.33
C ALA A 231 75.12 48.25 -40.14
N ALA A 232 74.66 49.17 -39.29
CA ALA A 232 75.39 49.61 -38.11
C ALA A 232 75.24 48.65 -36.92
N GLY A 233 74.15 47.90 -36.86
CA GLY A 233 73.80 47.07 -35.69
C GLY A 233 73.36 47.89 -34.47
N GLU A 234 73.04 49.17 -34.67
CA GLU A 234 72.68 50.13 -33.63
C GLU A 234 71.40 50.89 -34.03
N ASP A 235 70.65 51.35 -33.03
CA ASP A 235 69.44 52.15 -33.21
C ASP A 235 69.73 53.44 -33.99
N GLN A 236 68.90 53.73 -35.00
CA GLN A 236 69.02 54.93 -35.83
C GLN A 236 67.90 55.94 -35.53
N ARG A 237 68.26 57.23 -35.49
CA ARG A 237 67.28 58.32 -35.49
C ARG A 237 67.10 58.85 -36.89
N CYS A 238 65.85 58.88 -37.34
CA CYS A 238 65.48 59.39 -38.65
C CYS A 238 64.34 60.40 -38.52
N THR A 239 64.37 61.42 -39.37
CA THR A 239 63.36 62.46 -39.40
C THR A 239 62.26 62.04 -40.36
N ILE A 240 61.04 61.90 -39.85
CA ILE A 240 59.86 61.64 -40.68
C ILE A 240 59.10 62.94 -40.93
N THR A 241 58.41 63.00 -42.05
CA THR A 241 57.51 64.09 -42.39
C THR A 241 56.09 63.72 -41.98
N VAL A 242 55.49 64.54 -41.12
CA VAL A 242 54.06 64.44 -40.78
C VAL A 242 53.32 65.47 -41.61
N ALA A 243 52.43 65.00 -42.48
CA ALA A 243 51.61 65.90 -43.29
C ALA A 243 50.68 66.73 -42.40
N ALA A 244 50.58 68.03 -42.69
CA ALA A 244 49.55 68.86 -42.06
C ALA A 244 48.16 68.38 -42.52
N PRO A 245 47.15 68.36 -41.64
CA PRO A 245 45.79 68.03 -42.04
C PRO A 245 45.35 68.98 -43.15
N GLY A 246 44.91 68.42 -44.28
CA GLY A 246 44.35 69.20 -45.40
C GLY A 246 43.17 70.04 -44.90
N ARG A 247 43.13 71.30 -45.33
CA ARG A 247 41.98 72.20 -45.04
C ARG A 247 40.70 71.69 -45.68
#